data_AF-A0A3A0ALT9-F1
#
_entry.id   AF-A0A3A0ALT9-F1
#
_cell.length_a   1.000
_cell.length_b   1.000
_cell.length_c   1.000
_cell.angle_alpha   90.00
_cell.angle_beta   90.00
_cell.angle_gamma   90.00
#
_symmetry.space_group_name_H-M   'P 1'
#
loop_
_entity.id
_entity.type
_entity.pdbx_description
1 polymer ?
#
loop_
_entity_poly.entity_id
_entity_poly.type
_entity_poly.pdbx_seq_one_letter_code
_entity_poly.pdbx_strand_id
1 'polypeptide(L)'
;MAETMNRISFDEFSTNLTRIFDRVTGTGEEIVVETGAGDLVALKPLTRVKPRRRRKTRADYEAFLSSAGGWRGVDVDAFLKENYQSRRISTCPVVEL
;
A
#
# COMPACT_ATOMS: atom_id res chain seq x y z
N MET A 1 22.07 3.21 12.56
CA MET A 1 20.77 3.32 13.25
C MET A 1 20.35 1.91 13.57
N ALA A 2 20.31 1.54 14.85
CA ALA A 2 20.02 0.18 15.26
C ALA A 2 18.53 -0.10 15.06
N GLU A 3 18.19 -0.92 14.07
CA GLU A 3 16.88 -1.58 14.02
C GLU A 3 16.71 -2.34 15.33
N THR A 4 15.71 -1.95 16.11
CA THR A 4 15.22 -2.72 17.26
C THR A 4 14.65 -4.03 16.72
N MET A 5 15.53 -5.00 16.44
CA MET A 5 15.14 -6.36 16.11
C MET A 5 14.40 -6.91 17.32
N ASN A 6 13.08 -7.08 17.20
CA ASN A 6 12.27 -7.74 18.21
C ASN A 6 12.72 -9.20 18.29
N ARG A 7 13.58 -9.48 19.29
CA ARG A 7 14.12 -10.82 19.58
C ARG A 7 13.20 -11.51 20.57
N ILE A 8 12.79 -12.72 20.24
CA ILE A 8 11.99 -13.59 21.11
C ILE A 8 12.66 -14.95 21.24
N SER A 9 12.49 -15.61 22.38
CA SER A 9 12.99 -16.97 22.56
C SER A 9 12.10 -17.99 21.86
N PHE A 10 12.65 -19.16 21.53
CA PHE A 10 11.88 -20.27 20.97
C PHE A 10 10.74 -20.75 21.90
N ASP A 11 10.94 -20.71 23.21
CA ASP A 11 9.90 -21.08 24.19
C ASP A 11 8.71 -20.11 24.16
N GLU A 12 9.00 -18.81 24.06
CA GLU A 12 7.95 -17.79 23.91
C GLU A 12 7.26 -17.90 22.55
N PHE A 13 8.03 -18.21 21.49
CA PHE A 13 7.52 -18.44 20.15
C PHE A 13 6.57 -19.64 20.07
N SER A 14 6.96 -20.77 20.64
CA SER A 14 6.18 -22.02 20.60
C SER A 14 4.86 -21.94 21.38
N THR A 15 4.84 -21.14 22.45
CA THR A 15 3.62 -20.92 23.26
C THR A 15 2.62 -19.99 22.57
N ASN A 16 3.08 -19.03 21.76
CA ASN A 16 2.25 -17.95 21.21
C ASN A 16 2.27 -17.86 19.68
N LEU A 17 2.41 -19.00 18.98
CA LEU A 17 2.50 -19.07 17.52
C LEU A 17 1.46 -18.19 16.81
N THR A 18 0.17 -18.38 17.10
CA THR A 18 -0.93 -17.65 16.42
C THR A 18 -0.80 -16.13 16.59
N ARG A 19 -0.55 -15.65 17.81
CA ARG A 19 -0.41 -14.21 18.09
C ARG A 19 0.80 -13.60 17.40
N ILE A 20 1.89 -14.36 17.29
CA ILE A 20 3.12 -13.90 16.64
C ILE A 20 2.91 -13.83 15.12
N PHE A 21 2.23 -14.81 14.52
CA PHE A 21 1.83 -14.74 13.11
C PHE A 21 0.89 -13.57 12.83
N ASP A 22 -0.11 -13.34 13.68
CA ASP A 22 -1.02 -12.19 13.55
C ASP A 22 -0.27 -10.86 13.67
N ARG A 23 0.73 -10.78 14.56
CA ARG A 23 1.58 -9.59 14.69
C ARG A 23 2.43 -9.37 13.44
N VAL A 24 3.16 -10.39 12.98
CA VAL A 24 4.01 -10.28 11.79
C VAL A 24 3.20 -9.93 10.54
N THR A 25 2.01 -10.50 10.39
CA THR A 25 1.13 -10.19 9.26
C THR A 25 0.43 -8.84 9.39
N GLY A 26 0.11 -8.39 10.61
CA GLY A 26 -0.56 -7.13 10.89
C GLY A 26 0.35 -5.91 10.84
N THR A 27 1.51 -5.95 11.49
CA THR A 27 2.46 -4.81 11.51
C THR A 27 3.46 -4.84 10.35
N GLY A 28 3.69 -6.00 9.72
CA GLY A 28 4.71 -6.12 8.69
C GLY A 28 6.14 -6.19 9.23
N GLU A 29 6.31 -6.28 10.55
CA GLU A 29 7.61 -6.27 11.22
C GLU A 29 8.27 -7.65 11.21
N GLU A 30 9.59 -7.67 11.03
CA GLU A 30 10.42 -8.87 11.11
C GLU A 30 10.73 -9.21 12.57
N ILE A 31 10.54 -10.47 12.93
CA ILE A 31 10.81 -11.00 14.28
C ILE A 31 11.94 -12.01 14.20
N VAL A 32 12.93 -11.89 15.07
CA VAL A 32 14.05 -12.83 15.15
C VAL A 32 13.80 -13.77 16.33
N VAL A 33 13.73 -15.06 16.06
CA VAL A 33 13.57 -16.12 17.05
C VAL A 33 14.95 -16.69 17.37
N GLU A 34 15.33 -16.66 18.64
CA GLU A 34 16.54 -17.29 19.15
C GLU A 34 16.22 -18.66 19.72
N THR A 35 16.86 -19.70 19.18
CA THR A 35 16.79 -21.05 19.73
C THR A 35 17.83 -21.23 20.83
N GLY A 36 17.56 -22.11 21.80
CA GLY A 36 18.51 -22.38 22.89
C GLY A 36 19.86 -22.95 22.45
N ALA A 37 20.00 -23.34 21.18
CA ALA A 37 21.26 -23.75 20.54
C ALA A 37 22.08 -22.58 19.96
N GLY A 38 21.57 -21.35 20.05
CA GLY A 38 22.19 -20.15 19.46
C GLY A 38 21.84 -19.92 17.99
N ASP A 39 20.95 -20.73 17.39
CA ASP A 39 20.48 -20.48 16.03
C ASP A 39 19.45 -19.35 16.04
N LEU A 40 19.66 -18.38 15.14
CA LEU A 40 18.78 -17.23 14.93
C LEU A 40 17.93 -17.44 13.68
N VAL A 41 16.61 -17.51 13.84
CA VAL A 41 15.66 -17.68 12.73
C VAL A 41 14.85 -16.40 12.56
N ALA A 42 14.86 -15.82 11.35
CA ALA A 42 14.07 -14.63 11.05
C ALA A 42 12.71 -15.01 10.46
N LEU A 43 11.64 -14.48 11.04
CA LEU A 43 10.27 -14.64 10.59
C LEU A 43 9.79 -13.32 10.01
N LYS A 44 9.65 -13.30 8.68
CA LYS A 44 9.24 -12.13 7.92
C LYS A 44 7.90 -12.36 7.25
N PRO A 45 7.05 -11.32 7.16
CA PRO A 45 5.83 -11.42 6.38
C PRO A 45 6.23 -11.52 4.90
N LEU A 46 5.86 -12.62 4.25
CA LEU A 46 5.89 -12.64 2.80
C LEU A 46 4.82 -11.65 2.32
N THR A 47 5.26 -10.44 1.96
CA THR A 47 4.39 -9.46 1.32
C THR A 47 3.69 -10.19 0.17
N ARG A 48 2.35 -10.21 0.17
CA ARG A 48 1.59 -10.77 -0.96
C ARG A 48 2.21 -10.19 -2.23
N VAL A 49 2.61 -11.05 -3.15
CA VAL A 49 3.14 -10.65 -4.45
C VAL A 49 2.14 -9.64 -4.99
N LYS A 50 2.53 -8.35 -5.02
CA LYS A 50 1.64 -7.31 -5.56
C LYS A 50 1.27 -7.80 -6.95
N PRO A 51 -0.04 -7.83 -7.30
CA PRO A 51 -0.47 -8.33 -8.59
C PRO A 51 0.40 -7.64 -9.64
N ARG A 52 1.00 -8.46 -10.52
CA ARG A 52 2.04 -8.02 -11.45
C ARG A 52 1.45 -6.86 -12.25
N ARG A 53 1.82 -5.63 -11.91
CA ARG A 53 1.28 -4.45 -12.58
C ARG A 53 1.62 -4.57 -14.07
N ARG A 54 0.67 -4.26 -14.94
CA ARG A 54 0.90 -4.21 -16.38
C ARG A 54 2.16 -3.39 -16.64
N ARG A 55 3.10 -3.96 -17.42
CA ARG A 55 4.30 -3.24 -17.83
C ARG A 55 3.87 -2.08 -18.71
N LYS A 56 4.23 -0.85 -18.33
CA LYS A 56 3.91 0.35 -19.11
C LYS A 56 4.56 0.23 -20.50
N THR A 57 3.78 0.50 -21.53
CA THR A 57 4.24 0.53 -22.93
C THR A 57 4.74 1.92 -23.29
N ARG A 58 5.49 2.03 -24.39
CA ARG A 58 5.93 3.33 -24.91
C ARG A 58 4.76 4.28 -25.20
N ALA A 59 3.66 3.74 -25.74
CA ALA A 59 2.44 4.51 -25.99
C ALA A 59 1.83 5.07 -24.68
N ASP A 60 1.86 4.31 -23.58
CA ASP A 60 1.37 4.79 -22.28
C ASP A 60 2.23 5.96 -21.76
N TYR A 61 3.53 5.94 -22.01
CA TYR A 61 4.43 7.04 -21.66
C TYR A 61 4.20 8.27 -22.55
N GLU A 62 4.02 8.08 -23.85
CA GLU A 62 3.75 9.18 -24.79
C GLU A 62 2.40 9.85 -24.50
N ALA A 63 1.35 9.09 -24.19
CA ALA A 63 0.05 9.64 -23.78
C ALA A 63 0.12 10.40 -22.44
N PHE A 64 0.94 9.91 -21.50
CA PHE A 64 1.17 10.61 -20.24
C PHE A 64 1.93 11.91 -20.47
N LEU A 65 2.98 11.89 -21.30
CA LEU A 65 3.81 13.05 -21.60
C LEU A 65 3.11 14.07 -22.50
N SER A 66 2.21 13.66 -23.41
CA SER A 66 1.40 14.59 -24.21
C SER A 66 0.44 15.40 -23.34
N SER A 67 0.09 14.87 -22.17
CA SER A 67 -0.74 15.54 -21.17
C SER A 67 0.08 16.40 -20.21
N ALA A 68 1.41 16.22 -20.19
CA ALA A 68 2.30 16.94 -19.27
C ALA A 68 2.38 18.41 -19.66
N GLY A 69 1.94 19.29 -18.76
CA GLY A 69 1.89 20.73 -19.01
C GLY A 69 0.55 21.24 -19.54
N GLY A 70 -0.42 20.37 -19.82
CA GLY A 70 -1.79 20.78 -20.19
C GLY A 70 -2.52 21.59 -19.11
N TRP A 71 -2.03 21.54 -17.87
CA TRP A 71 -2.55 22.30 -16.72
C TRP A 71 -1.83 23.63 -16.50
N ARG A 72 -0.86 23.98 -17.36
CA ARG A 72 -0.10 25.23 -17.23
C ARG A 72 -1.00 26.40 -17.63
N GLY A 73 -1.36 27.23 -16.65
CA GLY A 73 -2.26 28.38 -16.86
C GLY A 73 -3.73 28.09 -16.56
N VAL A 74 -4.06 26.89 -16.07
CA VAL A 74 -5.40 26.61 -15.52
C VAL A 74 -5.50 27.20 -14.12
N ASP A 75 -6.51 28.03 -13.89
CA ASP A 75 -6.89 28.47 -12.55
C ASP A 75 -7.56 27.31 -11.81
N VAL A 76 -6.78 26.65 -10.94
CA VAL A 76 -7.20 25.46 -10.21
C VAL A 76 -8.35 25.79 -9.24
N ASP A 77 -8.37 26.99 -8.67
CA ASP A 77 -9.37 27.39 -7.68
C ASP A 77 -10.72 27.66 -8.36
N ALA A 78 -10.70 28.34 -9.51
CA ALA A 78 -11.90 28.53 -10.33
C ALA A 78 -12.44 27.18 -10.84
N PHE A 79 -11.57 26.29 -11.33
CA PHE A 79 -11.95 24.95 -11.79
C PHE A 79 -12.59 24.11 -10.69
N LEU A 80 -12.02 24.10 -9.47
CA LEU A 80 -12.58 23.36 -8.34
C LEU A 80 -13.97 23.90 -7.99
N LYS A 81 -14.14 25.22 -7.94
CA LYS A 81 -15.42 25.85 -7.64
C LYS A 81 -16.48 25.45 -8.67
N GLU A 82 -16.17 25.51 -9.95
CA GLU A 82 -17.08 25.13 -11.03
C GLU A 82 -17.45 23.64 -10.98
N ASN A 83 -16.47 22.76 -10.76
CA ASN A 83 -16.70 21.32 -10.62
C ASN A 83 -17.64 21.01 -9.43
N TYR A 84 -17.44 21.66 -8.28
CA TYR A 84 -18.34 21.51 -7.13
C TYR A 84 -19.77 21.99 -7.43
N GLN A 85 -19.94 23.06 -8.21
CA GLN A 85 -21.28 23.52 -8.61
C GLN A 85 -21.94 22.55 -9.59
N SER A 86 -21.20 22.06 -10.59
CA SER A 86 -21.71 21.09 -11.57
C SER A 86 -22.16 19.79 -10.92
N ARG A 87 -21.45 19.31 -9.88
CA ARG A 87 -21.85 18.11 -9.12
C ARG A 87 -23.16 18.26 -8.34
N ARG A 88 -23.64 19.49 -8.12
CA ARG A 88 -24.93 19.75 -7.47
C ARG A 88 -26.10 19.62 -8.45
N ILE A 89 -25.83 19.69 -9.75
CA ILE A 89 -26.83 19.56 -10.80
C ILE A 89 -26.86 18.09 -11.21
N SER A 90 -27.88 17.35 -10.78
CA SER A 90 -28.12 16.01 -11.30
C SER A 90 -28.70 16.10 -12.70
N THR A 91 -27.85 15.99 -13.72
CA THR A 91 -28.27 15.82 -15.13
C THR A 91 -28.56 14.36 -15.48
N CYS A 92 -28.32 13.43 -14.54
CA CYS A 92 -28.63 12.03 -14.74
C CYS A 92 -30.16 11.86 -14.83
N PRO A 93 -30.70 11.30 -15.93
CA PRO A 93 -32.11 10.99 -16.01
C PRO A 93 -32.46 9.99 -14.91
N VAL A 94 -33.62 10.17 -14.28
CA VAL A 94 -34.13 9.24 -13.27
C VAL A 94 -34.33 7.88 -13.96
N VAL A 95 -33.62 6.86 -13.47
CA VAL A 95 -33.81 5.48 -13.89
C VAL A 95 -34.79 4.85 -12.88
N GLU A 96 -35.98 4.50 -13.34
CA GLU A 96 -36.89 3.66 -12.56
C GLU A 96 -36.33 2.24 -12.51
N LEU A 97 -36.14 1.70 -11.31
CA LEU A 97 -35.72 0.32 -11.05
C LEU A 97 -36.93 -0.59 -10.89
#